data_AF-T1KMF8-F1
#
_entry.id   AF-T1KMF8-F1
#
_cell.length_a   1.000
_cell.length_b   1.000
_cell.length_c   1.000
_cell.angle_alpha   90.00
_cell.angle_beta   90.00
_cell.angle_gamma   90.00
#
_symmetry.space_group_name_H-M   'P 1'
#
loop_
_entity.id
_entity.type
_entity.pdbx_description
1 polymer ?
#
loop_
_entity_poly.entity_id
_entity_poly.type
_entity_poly.pdbx_seq_one_letter_code
_entity_poly.pdbx_strand_id
1 'polypeptide(L)'
;MNADNINSEQTAIKVKLSGEDYHDIVIDWKDKSQAYEQQVFGREYFMRKVKEISGISVERTAEFLFISGEHRYDHFYNKRTEPGLEHHRLEFNRENLLNLMNGNRRFGLSLSLSCDYNKHFCIGYAFVSERFMDETQCTLDFCHYSDNRARLNKLKAIVTNDALQSQMADFLVQPRWPVYNEPYFHDRWHNAYRRFNVMQYYYRTCYPFHQNVMRVSQLIDYVPPQLYLRTHG
;
A
#
# COMPACT_ATOMS: atom_id res chain seq x y z
N MET A 1 -19.83 9.48 36.71
CA MET A 1 -18.49 8.97 36.38
C MET A 1 -18.69 7.62 35.71
N ASN A 2 -18.70 7.58 34.37
CA ASN A 2 -18.79 6.32 33.65
C ASN A 2 -17.39 5.78 33.45
N ALA A 3 -17.14 4.61 34.04
CA ALA A 3 -15.96 3.82 33.79
C ALA A 3 -16.02 3.34 32.34
N ASP A 4 -15.35 4.08 31.45
CA ASP A 4 -15.12 3.62 30.10
C ASP A 4 -14.36 2.30 30.15
N ASN A 5 -14.94 1.34 29.44
CA ASN A 5 -14.57 -0.06 29.38
C ASN A 5 -13.15 -0.22 28.78
N ILE A 6 -12.12 -0.21 29.64
CA ILE A 6 -10.70 -0.44 29.28
C ILE A 6 -10.44 -1.91 28.87
N ASN A 7 -11.47 -2.76 28.75
CA ASN A 7 -11.34 -4.17 28.45
C ASN A 7 -11.87 -4.57 27.05
N SER A 8 -11.76 -3.68 26.06
CA SER A 8 -12.14 -4.03 24.68
C SER A 8 -11.11 -4.97 24.05
N GLU A 9 -11.44 -6.25 24.06
CA GLU A 9 -10.76 -7.37 23.37
C GLU A 9 -10.92 -7.29 21.84
N GLN A 10 -11.65 -6.29 21.38
CA GLN A 10 -11.80 -5.94 19.98
C GLN A 10 -11.11 -4.63 19.68
N THR A 11 -10.66 -4.47 18.45
CA THR A 11 -10.12 -3.23 17.92
C THR A 11 -10.89 -2.83 16.69
N ALA A 12 -11.63 -1.73 16.79
CA ALA A 12 -12.33 -1.13 15.67
C ALA A 12 -11.51 0.02 15.07
N ILE A 13 -11.45 0.08 13.74
CA ILE A 13 -10.94 1.21 12.97
C ILE A 13 -11.90 1.54 11.83
N LYS A 14 -11.86 2.78 11.37
CA LYS A 14 -12.63 3.29 10.24
C LYS A 14 -11.68 3.63 9.10
N VAL A 15 -11.98 3.14 7.91
CA VAL A 15 -11.13 3.28 6.73
C VAL A 15 -11.96 3.80 5.57
N LYS A 16 -11.46 4.80 4.83
CA LYS A 16 -12.12 5.31 3.62
C LYS A 16 -11.17 5.42 2.44
N LEU A 17 -11.70 5.26 1.24
CA LEU A 17 -11.10 5.85 0.05
C LEU A 17 -11.57 7.30 -0.07
N SER A 18 -10.79 8.12 -0.76
CA SER A 18 -11.20 9.49 -1.08
C SER A 18 -12.51 9.49 -1.89
N GLY A 19 -13.46 10.31 -1.47
CA GLY A 19 -14.79 10.41 -2.07
C GLY A 19 -15.79 9.34 -1.62
N GLU A 20 -15.43 8.49 -0.65
CA GLU A 20 -16.31 7.45 -0.09
C GLU A 20 -16.52 7.62 1.41
N ASP A 21 -17.58 7.00 1.92
CA ASP A 21 -17.85 6.87 3.34
C ASP A 21 -16.87 5.93 4.03
N TYR A 22 -16.79 6.03 5.36
CA TYR A 22 -15.97 5.14 6.17
C TYR A 22 -16.55 3.73 6.23
N HIS A 23 -15.69 2.74 6.03
CA HIS A 23 -15.92 1.34 6.32
C HIS A 23 -15.35 0.98 7.69
N ASP A 24 -16.13 0.29 8.52
CA ASP A 24 -15.66 -0.21 9.81
C ASP A 24 -14.91 -1.55 9.63
N ILE A 25 -13.69 -1.62 10.16
CA ILE A 25 -12.93 -2.87 10.31
C ILE A 25 -12.86 -3.16 11.81
N VAL A 26 -13.38 -4.32 12.22
CA VAL A 26 -13.33 -4.79 13.60
C VAL A 26 -12.48 -6.04 13.65
N ILE A 27 -11.39 -5.99 14.41
CA ILE A 27 -10.51 -7.13 14.69
C ILE A 27 -10.89 -7.68 16.06
N ASP A 28 -11.30 -8.94 16.11
CA ASP A 28 -11.51 -9.66 17.36
C ASP A 28 -10.25 -10.45 17.71
N TRP A 29 -9.57 -10.05 18.80
CA TRP A 29 -8.33 -10.69 19.23
C TRP A 29 -8.56 -11.98 20.02
N LYS A 30 -9.82 -12.30 20.37
CA LYS A 30 -10.20 -13.55 21.04
C LYS A 30 -10.55 -14.68 20.08
N ASP A 31 -10.72 -14.39 18.79
CA ASP A 31 -11.03 -15.42 17.81
C ASP A 31 -9.83 -16.38 17.65
N LYS A 32 -9.93 -17.51 18.35
CA LYS A 32 -8.98 -18.65 18.33
C LYS A 32 -9.45 -19.74 17.37
N SER A 33 -10.39 -19.47 16.48
CA SER A 33 -11.03 -20.48 15.61
C SER A 33 -10.03 -21.25 14.72
N GLN A 34 -8.80 -20.76 14.56
CA GLN A 34 -7.69 -21.49 13.94
C GLN A 34 -6.41 -21.31 14.76
N ALA A 35 -5.88 -22.40 15.32
CA ALA A 35 -4.72 -22.45 16.22
C ALA A 35 -3.36 -22.26 15.50
N TYR A 36 -3.28 -21.29 14.58
CA TYR A 36 -2.04 -20.84 13.98
C TYR A 36 -1.70 -19.47 14.59
N GLU A 37 -0.43 -19.28 14.94
CA GLU A 37 0.14 -18.12 15.65
C GLU A 37 -0.69 -16.83 15.48
N GLN A 38 -1.14 -16.24 16.59
CA GLN A 38 -2.06 -15.08 16.62
C GLN A 38 -1.64 -13.94 15.68
N GLN A 39 -0.35 -13.82 15.39
CA GLN A 39 0.24 -12.89 14.44
C GLN A 39 -0.19 -13.16 12.99
N VAL A 40 -0.05 -14.40 12.52
CA VAL A 40 -0.40 -14.79 11.14
C VAL A 40 -1.91 -14.66 10.95
N PHE A 41 -2.69 -15.10 11.95
CA PHE A 41 -4.13 -14.98 11.93
C PHE A 41 -4.60 -13.51 11.91
N GLY A 42 -4.09 -12.67 12.81
CA GLY A 42 -4.47 -11.27 12.88
C GLY A 42 -4.20 -10.54 11.55
N ARG A 43 -3.07 -10.84 10.92
CA ARG A 43 -2.68 -10.23 9.63
C ARG A 43 -3.53 -10.74 8.47
N GLU A 44 -3.73 -12.05 8.38
CA GLU A 44 -4.55 -12.65 7.33
C GLU A 44 -6.01 -12.19 7.46
N TYR A 45 -6.55 -12.17 8.68
CA TYR A 45 -7.88 -11.64 8.97
C TYR A 45 -7.99 -10.17 8.54
N PHE A 46 -7.02 -9.34 8.94
CA PHE A 46 -7.00 -7.93 8.55
C PHE A 46 -6.97 -7.77 7.03
N MET A 47 -6.10 -8.49 6.32
CA MET A 47 -6.06 -8.48 4.87
C MET A 47 -7.38 -8.95 4.22
N ARG A 48 -8.11 -9.91 4.82
CA ARG A 48 -9.45 -10.30 4.34
C ARG A 48 -10.45 -9.16 4.49
N LYS A 49 -10.39 -8.37 5.57
CA LYS A 49 -11.19 -7.15 5.71
C LYS A 49 -10.82 -6.08 4.70
N VAL A 50 -9.53 -5.92 4.40
CA VAL A 50 -9.08 -5.03 3.32
C VAL A 50 -9.52 -5.53 1.94
N LYS A 51 -9.57 -6.85 1.71
CA LYS A 51 -10.15 -7.44 0.50
C LYS A 51 -11.63 -7.10 0.34
N GLU A 52 -12.42 -7.09 1.42
CA GLU A 52 -13.83 -6.69 1.37
C GLU A 52 -13.99 -5.24 0.87
N ILE A 53 -13.10 -4.33 1.29
CA ILE A 53 -13.12 -2.91 0.86
C ILE A 53 -12.58 -2.74 -0.56
N SER A 54 -11.45 -3.37 -0.87
CA SER A 54 -10.72 -3.17 -2.13
C SER A 54 -11.24 -4.00 -3.29
N GLY A 55 -11.81 -5.16 -3.00
CA GLY A 55 -12.13 -6.21 -3.97
C GLY A 55 -10.90 -6.86 -4.62
N ILE A 56 -9.69 -6.68 -4.07
CA ILE A 56 -8.46 -7.32 -4.53
C ILE A 56 -8.15 -8.50 -3.60
N SER A 57 -7.72 -9.63 -4.17
CA SER A 57 -7.47 -10.84 -3.39
C SER A 57 -6.25 -10.67 -2.47
N VAL A 58 -6.21 -11.45 -1.38
CA VAL A 58 -5.10 -11.41 -0.42
C VAL A 58 -3.79 -11.80 -1.12
N GLU A 59 -3.84 -12.76 -2.06
CA GLU A 59 -2.69 -13.24 -2.83
C GLU A 59 -2.04 -12.15 -3.70
N ARG A 60 -2.81 -11.12 -4.09
CA ARG A 60 -2.33 -9.96 -4.85
C ARG A 60 -1.98 -8.76 -3.97
N THR A 61 -2.05 -8.91 -2.64
CA THR A 61 -1.70 -7.87 -1.68
C THR A 61 -0.30 -8.13 -1.14
N ALA A 62 0.65 -7.23 -1.41
CA ALA A 62 2.04 -7.37 -0.99
C ALA A 62 2.23 -7.05 0.49
N GLU A 63 1.59 -5.98 0.95
CA GLU A 63 1.82 -5.47 2.29
C GLU A 63 0.70 -4.53 2.72
N PHE A 64 0.66 -4.25 4.01
CA PHE A 64 0.03 -3.07 4.53
C PHE A 64 0.90 -2.41 5.60
N LEU A 65 0.68 -1.11 5.82
CA LEU A 65 1.38 -0.34 6.85
C LEU A 65 0.49 0.73 7.46
N PHE A 66 0.77 1.12 8.69
CA PHE A 66 0.08 2.24 9.36
C PHE A 66 1.00 3.46 9.40
N ILE A 67 0.51 4.61 8.94
CA ILE A 67 1.25 5.87 8.99
C ILE A 67 0.69 6.70 10.14
N SER A 68 1.50 6.82 11.19
CA SER A 68 1.12 7.48 12.45
C SER A 68 1.97 8.70 12.81
N GLY A 69 2.85 9.11 11.88
CA GLY A 69 3.62 10.36 11.93
C GLY A 69 4.71 10.38 10.87
N GLU A 70 5.40 11.50 10.78
CA GLU A 70 6.39 11.82 9.72
C GLU A 70 7.50 10.76 9.53
N HIS A 71 7.77 9.93 10.54
CA HIS A 71 8.80 8.87 10.49
C HIS A 71 8.37 7.59 11.25
N ARG A 72 7.07 7.40 11.50
CA ARG A 72 6.55 6.24 12.24
C ARG A 72 5.61 5.44 11.35
N TYR A 73 6.17 4.39 10.75
CA TYR A 73 5.46 3.39 9.98
C TYR A 73 6.08 2.01 10.21
N ASP A 74 5.23 1.00 10.15
CA ASP A 74 5.66 -0.40 10.21
C ASP A 74 4.99 -1.20 9.10
N HIS A 75 5.82 -2.00 8.43
CA HIS A 75 5.43 -2.80 7.28
C HIS A 75 5.01 -4.20 7.72
N PHE A 76 3.83 -4.62 7.24
CA PHE A 76 3.31 -5.97 7.41
C PHE A 76 3.22 -6.66 6.05
N TYR A 77 4.31 -7.31 5.63
CA TYR A 77 4.44 -8.06 4.37
C TYR A 77 3.64 -9.36 4.29
N ASN A 78 2.81 -9.52 3.28
CA ASN A 78 2.17 -10.78 2.99
C ASN A 78 3.21 -11.84 2.59
N LYS A 79 3.42 -12.84 3.47
CA LYS A 79 4.34 -13.95 3.19
C LYS A 79 3.99 -14.73 1.93
N ARG A 80 2.73 -14.71 1.47
CA ARG A 80 2.34 -15.37 0.21
C ARG A 80 2.90 -14.67 -1.03
N THR A 81 3.05 -13.35 -0.96
CA THR A 81 3.57 -12.52 -2.06
C THR A 81 5.09 -12.37 -1.94
N GLU A 82 5.61 -12.26 -0.71
CA GLU A 82 7.04 -12.04 -0.45
C GLU A 82 7.58 -13.01 0.62
N PRO A 83 7.73 -14.31 0.31
CA PRO A 83 8.11 -15.34 1.28
C PRO A 83 9.55 -15.20 1.81
N GLY A 84 10.39 -14.40 1.16
CA GLY A 84 11.78 -14.14 1.57
C GLY A 84 12.01 -12.84 2.35
N LEU A 85 10.98 -11.99 2.51
CA LEU A 85 11.08 -10.71 3.23
C LEU A 85 10.54 -10.84 4.66
N GLU A 86 11.16 -11.71 5.46
CA GLU A 86 10.97 -11.70 6.90
C GLU A 86 11.88 -10.63 7.54
N HIS A 87 11.53 -9.36 7.33
CA HIS A 87 12.07 -8.24 8.08
C HIS A 87 10.96 -7.65 8.96
N HIS A 88 10.43 -8.46 9.87
CA HIS A 88 9.46 -7.98 10.85
C HIS A 88 10.22 -7.31 12.00
N ARG A 89 10.14 -5.97 12.08
CA ARG A 89 10.55 -5.24 13.28
C ARG A 89 9.48 -5.33 14.38
N LEU A 90 8.21 -5.47 13.99
CA LEU A 90 7.05 -5.47 14.89
C LEU A 90 6.05 -6.57 14.55
N GLU A 91 5.60 -7.27 15.60
CA GLU A 91 4.56 -8.29 15.51
C GLU A 91 3.18 -7.65 15.32
N PHE A 92 2.32 -8.24 14.49
CA PHE A 92 0.94 -7.77 14.37
C PHE A 92 0.08 -8.36 15.49
N ASN A 93 0.02 -7.66 16.61
CA ASN A 93 -0.80 -7.99 17.76
C ASN A 93 -1.58 -6.76 18.23
N ARG A 94 -2.49 -6.95 19.18
CA ARG A 94 -3.36 -5.88 19.70
C ARG A 94 -2.57 -4.68 20.21
N GLU A 95 -1.56 -4.92 21.04
CA GLU A 95 -0.78 -3.85 21.67
C GLU A 95 -0.01 -3.03 20.63
N ASN A 96 0.70 -3.70 19.73
CA ASN A 96 1.44 -3.04 18.67
C ASN A 96 0.53 -2.26 17.73
N LEU A 97 -0.65 -2.81 17.37
CA LEU A 97 -1.61 -2.07 16.55
C LEU A 97 -2.15 -0.84 17.29
N LEU A 98 -2.51 -0.95 18.57
CA LEU A 98 -2.97 0.19 19.36
C LEU A 98 -1.89 1.28 19.49
N ASN A 99 -0.63 0.88 19.68
CA ASN A 99 0.52 1.78 19.73
C ASN A 99 0.74 2.48 18.38
N LEU A 100 0.67 1.73 17.27
CA LEU A 100 0.78 2.29 15.92
C LEU A 100 -0.32 3.29 15.63
N MET A 101 -1.55 3.00 16.02
CA MET A 101 -2.67 3.92 15.81
C MET A 101 -2.53 5.22 16.63
N ASN A 102 -1.81 5.18 17.77
CA ASN A 102 -1.58 6.34 18.64
C ASN A 102 -2.89 7.09 18.96
N GLY A 103 -3.94 6.34 19.31
CA GLY A 103 -5.27 6.86 19.61
C GLY A 103 -6.14 7.23 18.39
N ASN A 104 -5.61 7.17 17.17
CA ASN A 104 -6.39 7.39 15.95
C ASN A 104 -7.26 6.18 15.61
N ARG A 105 -8.47 6.45 15.14
CA ARG A 105 -9.43 5.41 14.73
C ARG A 105 -9.93 5.60 13.30
N ARG A 106 -9.51 6.66 12.62
CA ARG A 106 -9.97 7.02 11.27
C ARG A 106 -8.76 7.16 10.35
N PHE A 107 -8.83 6.45 9.24
CA PHE A 107 -7.73 6.32 8.29
C PHE A 107 -8.22 6.52 6.86
N GLY A 108 -7.43 7.23 6.06
CA GLY A 108 -7.51 7.15 4.60
C GLY A 108 -6.74 5.93 4.12
N LEU A 109 -7.28 5.26 3.11
CA LEU A 109 -6.63 4.14 2.45
C LEU A 109 -5.82 4.64 1.26
N SER A 110 -4.51 4.69 1.45
CA SER A 110 -3.53 5.08 0.46
C SER A 110 -3.06 3.85 -0.32
N LEU A 111 -3.02 3.97 -1.66
CA LEU A 111 -2.81 2.86 -2.58
C LEU A 111 -1.40 2.90 -3.19
N SER A 112 -0.66 1.80 -3.17
CA SER A 112 0.61 1.67 -3.86
C SER A 112 0.64 0.44 -4.77
N LEU A 113 1.25 0.58 -5.94
CA LEU A 113 1.54 -0.56 -6.81
C LEU A 113 2.97 -1.04 -6.49
N SER A 114 3.08 -2.33 -6.20
CA SER A 114 4.34 -3.01 -5.92
C SER A 114 4.57 -4.10 -6.96
N CYS A 115 5.77 -4.68 -6.95
CA CYS A 115 6.06 -5.85 -7.73
C CYS A 115 6.90 -6.83 -6.91
N ASP A 116 6.41 -8.07 -6.81
CA ASP A 116 6.98 -9.11 -5.99
C ASP A 116 8.23 -9.75 -6.62
N TYR A 117 8.85 -10.69 -5.88
CA TYR A 117 10.04 -11.41 -6.35
C TYR A 117 9.82 -12.22 -7.62
N ASN A 118 8.59 -12.70 -7.82
CA ASN A 118 8.19 -13.44 -9.02
C ASN A 118 7.81 -12.51 -10.17
N LYS A 119 8.08 -11.20 -10.03
CA LYS A 119 7.84 -10.16 -11.03
C LYS A 119 6.36 -9.96 -11.33
N HIS A 120 5.50 -10.30 -10.38
CA HIS A 120 4.08 -10.02 -10.47
C HIS A 120 3.75 -8.68 -9.81
N PHE A 121 2.88 -7.91 -10.45
CA PHE A 121 2.26 -6.75 -9.83
C PHE A 121 1.37 -7.16 -8.68
N CYS A 122 1.52 -6.44 -7.58
CA CYS A 122 0.79 -6.60 -6.33
C CYS A 122 0.45 -5.20 -5.78
N ILE A 123 -0.50 -5.13 -4.85
CA ILE A 123 -0.92 -3.87 -4.25
C ILE A 123 -0.45 -3.77 -2.80
N GLY A 124 0.00 -2.59 -2.40
CA GLY A 124 0.24 -2.22 -1.01
C GLY A 124 -0.80 -1.23 -0.52
N TYR A 125 -1.09 -1.29 0.79
CA TYR A 125 -2.04 -0.40 1.44
C TYR A 125 -1.38 0.37 2.59
N ALA A 126 -1.44 1.70 2.54
CA ALA A 126 -1.07 2.54 3.66
C ALA A 126 -2.32 3.09 4.36
N PHE A 127 -2.43 2.85 5.66
CA PHE A 127 -3.48 3.38 6.52
C PHE A 127 -3.00 4.71 7.09
N VAL A 128 -3.38 5.81 6.43
CA VAL A 128 -2.93 7.16 6.78
C VAL A 128 -3.90 7.75 7.77
N SER A 129 -3.44 8.09 8.98
CA SER A 129 -4.32 8.74 9.96
C SER A 129 -4.94 10.01 9.38
N GLU A 130 -6.22 10.25 9.69
CA GLU A 130 -6.94 11.47 9.30
C GLU A 130 -6.23 12.76 9.74
N ARG A 131 -5.39 12.71 10.78
CA ARG A 131 -4.57 13.86 11.21
C ARG A 131 -3.46 14.24 10.23
N PHE A 132 -3.07 13.34 9.33
CA PHE A 132 -2.03 13.57 8.31
C PHE A 132 -2.61 13.67 6.90
N MET A 133 -3.93 13.76 6.79
CA MET A 133 -4.61 14.04 5.55
C MET A 133 -4.95 15.53 5.50
N ASP A 134 -4.66 16.18 4.38
CA ASP A 134 -5.21 17.50 4.08
C ASP A 134 -6.52 17.30 3.31
N GLU A 135 -7.56 18.06 3.67
CA GLU A 135 -8.90 17.91 3.05
C GLU A 135 -8.93 18.30 1.57
N THR A 136 -7.96 19.10 1.13
CA THR A 136 -7.97 19.76 -0.20
C THR A 136 -6.71 19.48 -1.02
N GLN A 137 -5.59 19.27 -0.35
CA GLN A 137 -4.28 19.10 -0.94
C GLN A 137 -3.79 17.65 -0.81
N CYS A 138 -2.76 17.33 -1.59
CA CYS A 138 -2.08 16.05 -1.49
C CYS A 138 -0.92 16.16 -0.52
N THR A 139 -0.85 15.24 0.42
CA THR A 139 0.30 15.04 1.29
C THR A 139 1.26 14.02 0.67
N LEU A 140 2.39 13.77 1.33
CA LEU A 140 3.32 12.73 0.90
C LEU A 140 2.66 11.35 0.88
N ASP A 141 1.79 11.09 1.86
CA ASP A 141 1.25 9.77 2.13
C ASP A 141 -0.18 9.57 1.61
N PHE A 142 -0.93 10.66 1.38
CA PHE A 142 -2.32 10.59 0.94
C PHE A 142 -2.67 11.71 -0.04
N CYS A 143 -3.42 11.40 -1.09
CA CYS A 143 -3.85 12.37 -2.08
C CYS A 143 -5.25 12.04 -2.59
N HIS A 144 -6.19 12.96 -2.40
CA HIS A 144 -7.59 12.75 -2.75
C HIS A 144 -7.83 12.39 -4.23
N TYR A 145 -6.97 12.90 -5.13
CA TYR A 145 -7.05 12.64 -6.57
C TYR A 145 -6.52 11.26 -6.99
N SER A 146 -5.63 10.66 -6.19
CA SER A 146 -5.09 9.32 -6.46
C SER A 146 -5.66 8.24 -5.55
N ASP A 147 -5.97 8.52 -4.29
CA ASP A 147 -6.39 7.53 -3.30
C ASP A 147 -7.90 7.34 -3.29
N ASN A 148 -8.48 7.08 -4.47
CA ASN A 148 -9.90 6.92 -4.69
C ASN A 148 -10.24 5.60 -5.42
N ARG A 149 -11.53 5.31 -5.52
CA ARG A 149 -12.07 4.10 -6.17
C ARG A 149 -11.65 3.96 -7.63
N ALA A 150 -11.57 5.06 -8.38
CA ALA A 150 -11.20 5.02 -9.78
C ALA A 150 -9.76 4.53 -9.96
N ARG A 151 -8.81 5.03 -9.16
CA ARG A 151 -7.44 4.52 -9.16
C ARG A 151 -7.38 3.08 -8.65
N LEU A 152 -8.09 2.75 -7.57
CA LEU A 152 -8.15 1.37 -7.07
C LEU A 152 -8.60 0.39 -8.16
N ASN A 153 -9.64 0.73 -8.92
CA ASN A 153 -10.13 -0.12 -10.02
C ASN A 153 -9.09 -0.27 -11.14
N LYS A 154 -8.32 0.78 -11.44
CA LYS A 154 -7.19 0.70 -12.38
C LYS A 154 -6.09 -0.22 -11.85
N LEU A 155 -5.70 -0.08 -10.58
CA LEU A 155 -4.71 -0.95 -9.94
C LEU A 155 -5.19 -2.40 -9.90
N LYS A 156 -6.46 -2.63 -9.56
CA LYS A 156 -7.09 -3.94 -9.60
C LYS A 156 -6.96 -4.57 -10.98
N ALA A 157 -7.31 -3.84 -12.04
CA ALA A 157 -7.18 -4.33 -13.41
C ALA A 157 -5.74 -4.68 -13.80
N ILE A 158 -4.74 -3.99 -13.24
CA ILE A 158 -3.32 -4.30 -13.46
C ILE A 158 -2.93 -5.59 -12.72
N VAL A 159 -3.20 -5.67 -11.41
CA VAL A 159 -2.74 -6.79 -10.58
C VAL A 159 -3.44 -8.11 -10.90
N THR A 160 -4.65 -8.06 -11.49
CA THR A 160 -5.41 -9.25 -11.92
C THR A 160 -5.25 -9.59 -13.41
N ASN A 161 -4.40 -8.88 -14.16
CA ASN A 161 -4.20 -9.16 -15.58
C ASN A 161 -3.12 -10.23 -15.79
N ASP A 162 -3.50 -11.50 -15.78
CA ASP A 162 -2.56 -12.61 -15.88
C ASP A 162 -1.69 -12.56 -17.15
N ALA A 163 -2.22 -12.07 -18.28
CA ALA A 163 -1.43 -11.91 -19.50
C ALA A 163 -0.31 -10.86 -19.34
N LEU A 164 -0.61 -9.72 -18.70
CA LEU A 164 0.39 -8.72 -18.36
C LEU A 164 1.41 -9.29 -17.36
N GLN A 165 0.94 -10.00 -16.34
CA GLN A 165 1.80 -10.64 -15.34
C GLN A 165 2.82 -11.59 -16.00
N SER A 166 2.36 -12.46 -16.92
CA SER A 166 3.25 -13.35 -17.69
C SER A 166 4.23 -12.56 -18.57
N GLN A 167 3.76 -11.55 -19.30
CA GLN A 167 4.64 -10.72 -20.14
C GLN A 167 5.72 -10.01 -19.31
N MET A 168 5.38 -9.54 -18.11
CA MET A 168 6.33 -8.91 -17.19
C MET A 168 7.36 -9.92 -16.68
N ALA A 169 6.94 -11.13 -16.32
CA ALA A 169 7.84 -12.18 -15.87
C ALA A 169 8.88 -12.55 -16.94
N ASP A 170 8.47 -12.60 -18.21
CA ASP A 170 9.34 -12.85 -19.36
C ASP A 170 10.28 -11.66 -19.64
N PHE A 171 9.77 -10.43 -19.58
CA PHE A 171 10.57 -9.23 -19.85
C PHE A 171 11.64 -8.97 -18.78
N LEU A 172 11.33 -9.29 -17.53
CA LEU A 172 12.16 -8.97 -16.39
C LEU A 172 13.04 -10.15 -16.01
N VAL A 173 13.91 -10.64 -16.90
CA VAL A 173 14.66 -11.90 -16.72
C VAL A 173 15.48 -11.96 -15.41
N GLN A 174 15.97 -10.82 -14.89
CA GLN A 174 16.77 -10.78 -13.64
C GLN A 174 15.95 -10.39 -12.39
N PRO A 175 16.19 -11.03 -11.24
CA PRO A 175 15.54 -10.68 -9.97
C PRO A 175 15.93 -9.26 -9.52
N ARG A 176 15.09 -8.66 -8.66
CA ARG A 176 15.23 -7.29 -8.15
C ARG A 176 16.44 -7.05 -7.22
N TRP A 177 17.44 -7.95 -7.15
CA TRP A 177 18.48 -7.95 -6.11
C TRP A 177 19.88 -8.37 -6.58
N PRO A 178 20.96 -7.86 -5.92
CA PRO A 178 20.95 -7.13 -4.65
C PRO A 178 21.15 -5.61 -4.74
N VAL A 179 20.62 -4.95 -3.70
CA VAL A 179 20.45 -3.50 -3.41
C VAL A 179 21.72 -2.63 -3.43
N TYR A 180 22.87 -3.14 -3.89
CA TYR A 180 24.13 -2.40 -3.78
C TYR A 180 24.83 -2.01 -5.07
N ASN A 181 24.39 -2.44 -6.25
CA ASN A 181 25.11 -2.09 -7.47
C ASN A 181 24.19 -1.58 -8.59
N GLU A 182 24.31 -0.27 -8.78
CA GLU A 182 24.13 0.50 -10.01
C GLU A 182 22.72 1.07 -10.36
N PRO A 183 22.66 2.36 -10.76
CA PRO A 183 21.43 3.03 -11.21
C PRO A 183 20.79 2.38 -12.45
N TYR A 184 21.54 1.58 -13.23
CA TYR A 184 21.09 0.97 -14.49
C TYR A 184 20.01 -0.12 -14.35
N PHE A 185 19.81 -0.68 -13.15
CA PHE A 185 18.75 -1.69 -12.94
C PHE A 185 17.35 -1.08 -12.84
N HIS A 186 17.26 0.20 -12.47
CA HIS A 186 15.99 0.93 -12.52
C HIS A 186 15.48 1.09 -13.96
N ASP A 187 16.37 1.24 -14.94
CA ASP A 187 16.02 1.54 -16.34
C ASP A 187 15.25 0.42 -17.04
N ARG A 188 15.63 -0.86 -16.83
CA ARG A 188 14.92 -1.98 -17.48
C ARG A 188 13.50 -2.16 -16.95
N TRP A 189 13.31 -1.99 -15.66
CA TRP A 189 11.99 -2.01 -15.04
C TRP A 189 11.17 -0.79 -15.46
N HIS A 190 11.77 0.39 -15.54
CA HIS A 190 11.11 1.59 -16.09
C HIS A 190 10.68 1.39 -17.53
N ASN A 191 11.54 0.83 -18.38
CA ASN A 191 11.23 0.57 -19.78
C ASN A 191 10.08 -0.43 -19.93
N ALA A 192 10.06 -1.50 -19.12
CA ALA A 192 8.91 -2.41 -19.08
C ALA A 192 7.64 -1.68 -18.63
N TYR A 193 7.69 -0.92 -17.53
CA TYR A 193 6.55 -0.16 -17.04
C TYR A 193 6.05 0.89 -18.03
N ARG A 194 6.94 1.54 -18.79
CA ARG A 194 6.57 2.46 -19.88
C ARG A 194 5.92 1.71 -21.03
N ARG A 195 6.52 0.62 -21.51
CA ARG A 195 6.01 -0.21 -22.61
C ARG A 195 4.60 -0.70 -22.35
N PHE A 196 4.30 -1.12 -21.11
CA PHE A 196 2.98 -1.60 -20.72
C PHE A 196 2.08 -0.51 -20.11
N ASN A 197 2.50 0.76 -20.17
CA ASN A 197 1.75 1.91 -19.65
C ASN A 197 1.36 1.81 -18.15
N VAL A 198 2.18 1.11 -17.36
CA VAL A 198 2.02 0.91 -15.92
C VAL A 198 2.73 1.99 -15.10
N MET A 199 3.74 2.66 -15.68
CA MET A 199 4.60 3.61 -14.95
C MET A 199 3.82 4.73 -14.23
N GLN A 200 2.74 5.23 -14.83
CA GLN A 200 1.87 6.25 -14.25
C GLN A 200 1.14 5.80 -12.97
N TYR A 201 0.98 4.49 -12.77
CA TYR A 201 0.32 3.91 -11.61
C TYR A 201 1.33 3.50 -10.53
N TYR A 202 2.57 3.19 -10.94
CA TYR A 202 3.68 2.83 -10.06
C TYR A 202 4.17 4.03 -9.24
N TYR A 203 4.34 5.19 -9.87
CA TYR A 203 4.75 6.40 -9.17
C TYR A 203 3.54 7.22 -8.71
N ARG A 204 3.56 7.65 -7.44
CA ARG A 204 2.62 8.65 -6.93
C ARG A 204 2.99 10.01 -7.53
N THR A 205 2.33 10.41 -8.60
CA THR A 205 2.54 11.73 -9.22
C THR A 205 1.86 12.83 -8.40
N CYS A 206 2.19 12.96 -7.12
CA CYS A 206 1.88 14.14 -6.32
C CYS A 206 3.04 15.12 -6.47
N TYR A 207 2.77 16.41 -6.66
CA TYR A 207 3.79 17.46 -6.91
C TYR A 207 5.00 17.44 -5.93
N PRO A 208 4.85 17.16 -4.62
CA PRO A 208 5.99 17.04 -3.70
C PRO A 208 6.87 15.80 -3.98
N PHE A 209 6.23 14.67 -4.30
CA PHE A 209 6.94 13.45 -4.70
C PHE A 209 7.57 13.60 -6.09
N HIS A 210 6.90 14.29 -7.02
CA HIS A 210 7.48 14.66 -8.30
C HIS A 210 8.72 15.53 -8.12
N GLN A 211 8.76 16.49 -7.18
CA GLN A 211 9.99 17.26 -6.93
C GLN A 211 11.12 16.42 -6.35
N ASN A 212 10.85 15.49 -5.42
CA ASN A 212 11.86 14.58 -4.91
C ASN A 212 12.33 13.57 -5.96
N VAL A 213 11.42 13.01 -6.76
CA VAL A 213 11.76 12.15 -7.89
C VAL A 213 12.56 12.93 -8.92
N MET A 214 12.14 14.13 -9.33
CA MET A 214 12.88 14.98 -10.28
C MET A 214 14.29 15.30 -9.78
N ARG A 215 14.49 15.49 -8.47
CA ARG A 215 15.82 15.70 -7.87
C ARG A 215 16.72 14.47 -7.99
N VAL A 216 16.18 13.25 -7.88
CA VAL A 216 16.91 11.99 -8.09
C VAL A 216 17.02 11.64 -9.58
N SER A 217 16.04 12.04 -10.37
CA SER A 217 15.87 11.74 -11.79
C SER A 217 16.70 12.63 -12.71
N GLN A 218 17.36 13.68 -12.22
CA GLN A 218 18.38 14.37 -13.00
C GLN A 218 19.58 13.48 -13.36
N LEU A 219 19.67 12.27 -12.78
CA LEU A 219 20.71 11.27 -13.04
C LEU A 219 20.25 10.11 -13.94
N ILE A 220 18.97 10.04 -14.33
CA ILE A 220 18.36 8.94 -15.09
C ILE A 220 17.43 9.58 -16.13
N ASP A 221 17.42 9.15 -17.39
CA ASP A 221 16.55 9.70 -18.46
C ASP A 221 15.04 9.55 -18.16
N TYR A 222 14.56 10.38 -17.24
CA TYR A 222 13.21 10.44 -16.75
C TYR A 222 12.41 11.42 -17.60
N VAL A 223 11.53 10.86 -18.43
CA VAL A 223 10.45 11.63 -19.03
C VAL A 223 9.31 11.65 -18.01
N PRO A 224 8.88 12.84 -17.52
CA PRO A 224 7.74 12.93 -16.63
C PRO A 224 6.54 12.21 -17.25
N PRO A 225 5.75 11.45 -16.47
CA PRO A 225 4.44 11.03 -16.94
C PRO A 225 3.73 12.28 -17.44
N GLN A 226 3.09 12.22 -18.62
CA GLN A 226 2.25 13.31 -19.09
C GLN A 226 1.26 13.59 -17.97
N LEU A 227 1.53 14.66 -17.23
CA LEU A 227 0.61 15.15 -16.23
C LEU A 227 -0.64 15.43 -17.04
N TYR A 228 -1.70 14.67 -16.81
CA TYR A 228 -3.04 15.14 -17.10
C TYR A 228 -3.31 16.29 -16.12
N LEU A 229 -2.56 17.39 -16.27
CA LEU A 229 -3.02 18.71 -15.95
C LEU A 229 -4.25 18.84 -16.84
N ARG A 230 -5.42 18.65 -16.24
CA ARG A 230 -6.62 19.26 -16.77
C ARG A 230 -6.30 20.75 -16.83
N THR A 231 -5.88 21.22 -17.99
CA THR A 231 -6.05 22.62 -18.33
C THR A 231 -7.54 22.87 -18.22
N HIS A 232 -7.90 23.70 -17.24
CA HIS A 232 -9.24 24.28 -17.14
C HIS A 232 -9.66 24.75 -18.53
N GLY A 233 -10.80 24.23 -18.99
CA GLY A 233 -11.70 24.88 -19.94
C GLY A 233 -12.97 25.22 -19.19
#